data_AF-A0A6G1SB97-F1
#
_entry.id   AF-A0A6G1SB97-F1
#
_cell.length_a   1.000
_cell.length_b   1.000
_cell.length_c   1.000
_cell.angle_alpha   90.00
_cell.angle_beta   90.00
_cell.angle_gamma   90.00
#
_symmetry.space_group_name_H-M   'P 1'
#
loop_
_entity.id
_entity.type
_entity.pdbx_description
1 polymer ?
#
loop_
_entity_poly.entity_id
_entity_poly.type
_entity_poly.pdbx_seq_one_letter_code
_entity_poly.pdbx_strand_id
1 'polypeptide(L)'
;AQIVDMAFDMDEPGRYLYHFKTNNGIARMEQAALEKDAGKVQGAYEWTSPEGQNYKVEYVADELGFHPMAAHLPVAPAAPEIPVAIQRSLEWNAAHPEEEDPKDSQRQ
;
A
#
# COMPACT_ATOMS: atom_id res chain seq x y z
N ALA A 1 -11.74 18.79 20.09
CA ALA A 1 -12.40 17.72 19.31
C ALA A 1 -12.80 16.61 20.28
N GLN A 2 -14.04 16.13 20.21
CA GLN A 2 -14.51 15.01 21.01
C GLN A 2 -14.70 13.80 20.11
N ILE A 3 -14.28 12.62 20.54
CA ILE A 3 -14.53 11.36 19.81
C ILE A 3 -16.01 11.01 19.95
N VAL A 4 -16.66 10.74 18.81
CA VAL A 4 -18.08 10.36 18.72
C VAL A 4 -18.28 8.91 18.31
N ASP A 5 -17.26 8.31 17.70
CA ASP A 5 -17.26 6.93 17.25
C ASP A 5 -15.82 6.39 17.31
N MET A 6 -15.67 5.16 17.77
CA MET A 6 -14.38 4.47 17.87
C MET A 6 -14.63 2.97 17.93
N ALA A 7 -13.82 2.21 17.18
CA ALA A 7 -13.71 0.77 17.39
C ALA A 7 -12.27 0.30 17.28
N PHE A 8 -12.00 -0.80 17.98
CA PHE A 8 -10.77 -1.56 17.90
C PHE A 8 -11.15 -3.04 17.90
N ASP A 9 -10.65 -3.78 16.91
CA ASP A 9 -10.84 -5.22 16.77
C ASP A 9 -9.50 -5.89 16.51
N MET A 10 -9.26 -7.05 17.11
CA MET A 10 -8.05 -7.86 16.93
C MET A 10 -8.47 -9.32 16.82
N ASP A 11 -8.36 -9.86 15.60
CA ASP A 11 -8.69 -11.25 15.31
C ASP A 11 -7.57 -12.20 15.74
N GLU A 12 -6.33 -11.85 15.41
CA GLU A 12 -5.13 -12.67 15.56
C GLU A 12 -3.92 -11.80 15.91
N PRO A 13 -2.85 -12.34 16.52
CA PRO A 13 -1.62 -11.58 16.76
C PRO A 13 -1.11 -10.94 15.48
N GLY A 14 -1.03 -9.61 15.46
CA GLY A 14 -0.58 -8.83 14.29
C GLY A 14 -1.65 -8.50 13.25
N ARG A 15 -2.91 -8.94 13.44
CA ARG A 15 -4.05 -8.53 12.63
C ARG A 15 -5.04 -7.74 13.47
N TYR A 16 -5.23 -6.47 13.14
CA TYR A 16 -6.17 -5.60 13.84
C TYR A 16 -6.85 -4.61 12.90
N LEU A 17 -8.00 -4.11 13.34
CA LEU A 17 -8.75 -3.02 12.76
C LEU A 17 -8.93 -1.94 13.82
N TYR A 18 -8.68 -0.69 13.46
CA TYR A 18 -8.87 0.44 14.34
C TYR A 18 -9.48 1.61 13.58
N HIS A 19 -10.46 2.28 14.17
CA HIS A 19 -10.90 3.56 13.66
C HIS A 19 -11.40 4.48 14.78
N PHE A 20 -11.41 5.77 14.50
CA PHE A 20 -12.15 6.75 15.27
C PHE A 20 -12.65 7.89 14.40
N LYS A 21 -13.68 8.57 14.88
CA LYS A 21 -14.21 9.81 14.33
C LYS A 21 -14.50 10.81 15.43
N THR A 22 -14.22 12.08 15.17
CA THR A 22 -14.53 13.18 16.08
C THR A 22 -15.76 13.97 15.62
N ASN A 23 -16.35 14.71 16.54
CA ASN A 23 -17.50 15.58 16.27
C ASN A 23 -17.23 16.71 15.27
N ASN A 24 -15.95 17.05 15.04
CA ASN A 24 -15.52 18.10 14.12
C ASN A 24 -14.96 17.56 12.79
N GLY A 25 -15.28 16.32 12.42
CA GLY A 25 -14.96 15.77 11.10
C GLY A 25 -13.52 15.27 10.93
N ILE A 26 -12.77 15.07 12.02
CA ILE A 26 -11.50 14.34 11.95
C ILE A 26 -11.83 12.86 12.03
N ALA A 27 -11.29 12.06 11.11
CA ALA A 27 -11.42 10.61 11.16
C ALA A 27 -10.09 9.93 10.84
N ARG A 28 -9.88 8.76 11.42
CA ARG A 28 -8.76 7.85 11.12
C ARG A 28 -9.30 6.43 11.07
N MET A 29 -8.81 5.66 10.12
CA MET A 29 -8.94 4.21 10.11
C MET A 29 -7.59 3.59 9.76
N GLU A 30 -7.27 2.47 10.38
CA GLU A 30 -6.11 1.68 10.00
C GLU A 30 -6.35 0.20 10.26
N GLN A 31 -5.68 -0.62 9.48
CA GLN A 31 -5.69 -2.06 9.58
C GLN A 31 -4.27 -2.58 9.45
N ALA A 32 -3.93 -3.58 10.25
CA ALA A 32 -2.68 -4.30 10.08
C ALA A 32 -2.95 -5.74 9.68
N ALA A 33 -2.03 -6.27 8.89
CA ALA A 33 -1.90 -7.68 8.61
C ALA A 33 -0.42 -8.05 8.66
N LEU A 34 -0.12 -9.27 9.13
CA LEU A 34 1.19 -9.88 8.95
C LEU A 34 1.21 -10.58 7.59
N GLU A 35 2.11 -10.15 6.71
CA GLU A 35 2.41 -10.87 5.47
C GLU A 35 3.83 -11.42 5.55
N LYS A 36 3.99 -12.75 5.55
CA LYS A 36 5.30 -13.43 5.51
C LYS A 36 6.30 -12.90 6.56
N ASP A 37 5.84 -12.79 7.81
CA ASP A 37 6.59 -12.28 8.96
C ASP A 37 6.91 -10.76 8.94
N ALA A 38 6.52 -10.06 7.86
CA ALA A 38 6.61 -8.62 7.75
C ALA A 38 5.27 -7.96 8.13
N GLY A 39 5.32 -6.95 9.00
CA GLY A 39 4.14 -6.15 9.34
C GLY A 39 3.81 -5.17 8.22
N LYS A 40 2.56 -5.18 7.75
CA LYS A 40 2.02 -4.17 6.84
C LYS A 40 0.81 -3.49 7.48
N VAL A 41 0.84 -2.17 7.56
CA VAL A 41 -0.28 -1.35 8.03
C VAL A 41 -0.81 -0.53 6.86
N GLN A 42 -2.11 -0.54 6.67
CA GLN A 42 -2.78 0.31 5.68
C GLN A 42 -3.81 1.16 6.41
N GLY A 43 -3.94 2.42 6.03
CA GLY A 43 -4.89 3.28 6.70
C GLY A 43 -5.17 4.56 5.95
N ALA A 44 -6.05 5.35 6.53
CA ALA A 44 -6.36 6.69 6.07
C ALA A 44 -6.67 7.60 7.24
N TYR A 45 -6.35 8.88 7.09
CA TYR A 45 -6.84 9.92 7.97
C TYR A 45 -7.37 11.08 7.14
N GLU A 46 -8.42 11.72 7.65
CA GLU A 46 -9.04 12.87 7.02
C GLU A 46 -9.39 13.96 8.03
N TRP A 47 -9.38 15.20 7.57
CA TRP A 47 -9.78 16.35 8.34
C TRP A 47 -10.30 17.46 7.44
N THR A 48 -11.17 18.30 7.98
CA THR A 48 -11.65 19.50 7.29
C THR A 48 -10.87 20.72 7.78
N SER A 49 -10.35 21.53 6.85
CA SER A 49 -9.69 22.79 7.19
C SER A 49 -10.69 23.87 7.64
N PRO A 50 -10.24 24.95 8.29
CA PRO A 50 -11.11 26.07 8.67
C PRO A 50 -11.88 26.69 7.49
N GLU A 51 -11.35 26.57 6.27
CA GLU A 51 -11.93 27.04 5.02
C GLU A 51 -12.96 26.07 4.42
N GLY A 52 -13.19 24.91 5.03
CA GLY A 52 -14.17 23.91 4.59
C GLY A 52 -13.63 22.88 3.60
N GLN A 53 -12.33 22.90 3.28
CA GLN A 53 -11.72 21.91 2.39
C GLN A 53 -11.43 20.61 3.15
N ASN A 54 -11.92 19.48 2.64
CA ASN A 54 -11.55 18.16 3.18
C ASN A 54 -10.18 17.74 2.63
N TYR A 55 -9.30 17.30 3.52
CA TYR A 55 -8.01 16.72 3.23
C TYR A 55 -8.03 15.26 3.68
N LYS A 56 -7.72 14.36 2.75
CA LYS A 56 -7.62 12.92 3.01
C LYS A 56 -6.22 12.45 2.62
N VAL A 57 -5.62 11.64 3.48
CA VAL A 57 -4.38 10.93 3.22
C VAL A 57 -4.61 9.45 3.41
N GLU A 58 -4.29 8.67 2.39
CA GLU A 58 -4.24 7.22 2.44
C GLU A 58 -2.77 6.81 2.53
N TYR A 59 -2.47 5.70 3.19
CA TYR A 59 -1.08 5.27 3.35
C TYR A 59 -0.93 3.75 3.43
N VAL A 60 0.25 3.30 3.05
CA VAL A 60 0.77 1.97 3.35
C VAL A 60 2.07 2.14 4.14
N ALA A 61 2.19 1.48 5.28
CA ALA A 61 3.42 1.36 6.03
C ALA A 61 3.91 -0.09 5.98
N ASP A 62 5.13 -0.28 5.51
CA ASP A 62 5.80 -1.58 5.37
C ASP A 62 7.28 -1.46 5.79
N GLU A 63 8.07 -2.49 5.50
CA GLU A 63 9.50 -2.53 5.83
C GLU A 63 10.32 -1.42 5.16
N LEU A 64 9.83 -0.85 4.05
CA LEU A 64 10.47 0.25 3.34
C LEU A 64 10.02 1.63 3.85
N GLY A 65 9.18 1.66 4.89
CA GLY A 65 8.74 2.87 5.57
C GLY A 65 7.29 3.24 5.26
N PHE A 66 7.00 4.54 5.27
CA PHE A 66 5.66 5.10 5.14
C PHE A 66 5.44 5.69 3.75
N HIS A 67 4.43 5.20 3.05
CA HIS A 67 4.10 5.56 1.68
C HIS A 67 2.73 6.26 1.64
N PRO A 68 2.68 7.60 1.81
CA PRO A 68 1.42 8.35 1.77
C PRO A 68 0.99 8.71 0.35
N MET A 69 -0.33 8.75 0.14
CA MET A 69 -0.98 9.18 -1.08
C MET A 69 -2.10 10.17 -0.75
N ALA A 70 -2.02 11.36 -1.33
CA ALA A 70 -3.06 12.38 -1.24
C ALA A 70 -2.91 13.42 -2.35
N ALA A 71 -4.04 14.00 -2.78
CA ALA A 71 -4.08 14.96 -3.88
C ALA A 71 -3.28 16.25 -3.63
N HIS A 72 -3.04 16.60 -2.36
CA HIS A 72 -2.30 17.80 -1.96
C HIS A 72 -0.82 17.53 -1.68
N LEU A 73 -0.36 16.29 -1.76
CA LEU A 73 1.04 15.95 -1.59
C LEU A 73 1.80 16.17 -2.90
N PRO A 74 3.11 16.50 -2.83
CA PRO A 74 3.95 16.52 -4.02
C PRO A 74 3.92 15.16 -4.70
N VAL A 75 3.57 15.14 -5.99
CA VAL A 75 3.71 13.95 -6.81
C VAL A 75 5.18 13.82 -7.18
N ALA A 76 5.79 12.67 -6.88
CA ALA A 76 7.16 12.39 -7.32
C ALA A 76 7.25 12.55 -8.85
N PRO A 77 8.39 13.02 -9.38
CA PRO A 77 8.58 13.05 -10.83
C PRO A 77 8.35 11.65 -11.40
N ALA A 78 7.80 11.59 -12.62
CA ALA A 78 7.57 10.33 -13.29
C ALA A 78 8.87 9.50 -13.29
N ALA A 79 8.74 8.19 -13.03
CA ALA A 79 9.87 7.28 -13.11
C ALA A 79 10.52 7.39 -14.50
N PRO A 80 11.86 7.32 -14.60
CA PRO A 80 12.54 7.33 -15.89
C PRO A 80 12.04 6.17 -16.75
N GLU A 81 12.03 6.37 -18.06
CA GLU A 81 11.71 5.31 -19.02
C GLU A 81 12.65 4.12 -18.83
N ILE A 82 12.13 2.90 -19.03
CA ILE A 82 12.92 1.68 -18.96
C ILE A 82 14.04 1.78 -20.01
N PRO A 83 15.33 1.60 -19.63
CA PRO A 83 16.42 1.62 -20.60
C PRO A 83 16.18 0.62 -21.73
N VAL A 84 16.45 1.04 -22.97
CA VAL A 84 16.23 0.23 -24.19
C VAL A 84 16.87 -1.17 -24.10
N ALA A 85 17.99 -1.31 -23.39
CA ALA A 85 18.61 -2.62 -23.17
C ALA A 85 17.72 -3.57 -22.35
N ILE A 86 17.07 -3.08 -21.29
CA ILE A 86 16.13 -3.88 -20.49
C ILE A 86 14.88 -4.20 -21.31
N GLN A 87 14.37 -3.24 -22.07
CA GLN A 87 13.26 -3.46 -22.99
C GLN A 87 13.55 -4.61 -23.96
N ARG A 88 14.73 -4.60 -24.61
CA ARG A 88 15.17 -5.66 -25.53
C ARG A 88 15.32 -7.00 -24.84
N SER A 89 15.86 -7.03 -23.63
CA SER A 89 15.99 -8.28 -22.86
C SER A 89 14.62 -8.87 -22.53
N LEU A 90 13.63 -8.04 -22.16
CA LEU A 90 12.26 -8.50 -21.91
C LEU A 90 11.60 -9.03 -23.20
N GLU A 91 11.78 -8.35 -24.32
CA GLU A 91 11.29 -8.80 -25.63
C GLU A 91 11.91 -10.14 -26.03
N TRP A 92 13.22 -10.30 -25.84
CA TRP A 92 13.92 -11.54 -26.13
C TRP A 92 13.39 -12.69 -25.28
N ASN A 93 13.26 -12.49 -23.96
CA ASN A 93 12.74 -13.51 -23.05
C ASN A 93 11.28 -13.89 -23.38
N ALA A 94 10.45 -12.91 -23.76
CA ALA A 94 9.07 -13.17 -24.17
C ALA A 94 8.98 -13.94 -25.50
N ALA A 95 9.90 -13.69 -26.43
CA ALA A 95 9.97 -14.38 -27.72
C ALA A 95 10.65 -15.75 -27.65
N HIS A 96 11.41 -16.03 -26.59
CA HIS A 96 12.15 -17.27 -26.38
C HIS A 96 11.75 -17.89 -25.04
N PRO A 97 10.51 -18.39 -24.92
CA PRO A 97 10.11 -19.17 -23.76
C PRO A 97 11.09 -20.35 -23.58
N GLU A 98 11.43 -20.67 -22.32
CA GLU A 98 12.33 -21.77 -22.02
C GLU A 98 11.81 -23.06 -22.68
N GLU A 99 12.67 -23.71 -23.48
CA GLU A 99 12.38 -25.06 -23.94
C GLU A 99 12.34 -25.97 -22.71
N GLU A 100 11.27 -26.76 -22.56
CA GLU A 100 11.18 -27.74 -21.47
C GLU A 100 12.40 -28.66 -21.54
N ASP A 101 13.29 -28.60 -20.54
CA ASP A 101 14.42 -29.51 -20.46
C ASP A 101 13.83 -30.93 -20.29
N PRO A 102 14.17 -31.91 -21.15
CA PRO A 102 13.70 -33.28 -21.00
C PRO A 102 14.02 -33.89 -19.62
N LYS A 103 14.95 -33.30 -18.86
CA LYS A 103 15.25 -33.69 -17.48
C LYS A 103 14.24 -33.18 -16.45
N ASP A 104 13.54 -32.07 -16.71
CA ASP A 104 12.47 -31.58 -15.83
C ASP A 104 11.20 -32.42 -15.96
N SER A 105 10.94 -32.98 -17.15
CA SER A 105 9.88 -33.98 -17.37
C SER A 105 10.11 -35.31 -16.62
N GLN A 106 11.33 -35.59 -16.15
CA GLN A 106 11.69 -36.84 -15.45
C GLN A 106 11.73 -36.70 -13.93
N ARG A 107 11.39 -35.52 -13.38
CA ARG A 107 11.34 -35.26 -11.93
C ARG A 107 9.92 -35.24 -11.34
N GLN A 108 8.89 -35.60 -12.13
CA GLN A 108 7.52 -35.81 -11.65
C GLN A 108 7.20 -37.29 -11.45
#